data_AF-A0A966YBD6-F1
#
_entry.id   AF-A0A966YBD6-F1
#
_cell.length_a   1.000
_cell.length_b   1.000
_cell.length_c   1.000
_cell.angle_alpha   90.00
_cell.angle_beta   90.00
_cell.angle_gamma   90.00
#
_symmetry.space_group_name_H-M   'P 1'
#
loop_
_entity.id
_entity.type
_entity.pdbx_description
1 polymer ?
#
loop_
_entity_poly.entity_id
_entity_poly.type
_entity_poly.pdbx_seq_one_letter_code
_entity_poly.pdbx_strand_id
1 'polypeptide(L)' 'MDGQARQEQQTDDAPEFYLENGCVVFTAACHLKRGSCCGSGCRHCPYEPRHQLGATTVAGNSQLPARRSA' A
#
# COMPACT_ATOMS: atom_id res chain seq x y z
N MET A 1 -17.25 41.45 13.75
CA MET A 1 -17.98 40.40 13.01
C MET A 1 -16.96 39.72 12.13
N ASP A 2 -16.14 38.89 12.76
CA ASP A 2 -14.86 38.46 12.23
C ASP A 2 -15.05 37.02 11.75
N GLY A 3 -15.44 36.89 10.47
CA GLY A 3 -15.75 35.62 9.82
C GLY A 3 -14.49 34.77 9.68
N GLN A 4 -14.29 33.83 10.59
CA GLN A 4 -13.20 32.86 10.51
C GLN A 4 -13.59 31.72 9.56
N ALA A 5 -12.98 31.77 8.38
CA ALA A 5 -12.93 30.69 7.40
C ALA A 5 -12.49 29.37 8.07
N ARG A 6 -13.34 28.33 8.03
CA ARG A 6 -13.00 26.99 8.50
C ARG A 6 -12.69 26.09 7.31
N GLN A 7 -11.39 26.05 7.06
CA GLN A 7 -10.58 25.17 6.22
C GLN A 7 -11.25 23.84 5.83
N GLU A 8 -11.50 23.71 4.53
CA GLU A 8 -11.96 22.51 3.86
C GLU A 8 -10.89 21.42 4.00
N GLN A 9 -11.21 20.35 4.70
CA GLN A 9 -10.32 19.22 4.93
C GLN A 9 -10.31 18.35 3.68
N GLN A 10 -9.29 18.58 2.86
CA GLN A 10 -9.01 17.86 1.62
C GLN A 10 -8.49 16.46 1.97
N THR A 11 -9.35 15.45 1.88
CA THR A 11 -8.98 14.05 2.10
C THR A 11 -8.33 13.49 0.83
N ASP A 12 -7.00 13.51 0.79
CA ASP A 12 -6.16 12.84 -0.22
C ASP A 12 -6.11 11.33 0.06
N ASP A 13 -7.26 10.66 0.00
CA ASP A 13 -7.29 9.20 0.09
C ASP A 13 -7.04 8.62 -1.30
N ALA A 14 -5.76 8.49 -1.65
CA ALA A 14 -5.36 7.75 -2.83
C ALA A 14 -6.01 6.34 -2.82
N PRO A 15 -6.69 5.92 -3.90
CA PRO A 15 -7.46 4.68 -3.89
C PRO A 15 -6.52 3.46 -3.78
N GLU A 16 -6.64 2.72 -2.69
CA GLU A 16 -5.82 1.54 -2.40
C GLU A 16 -6.13 0.35 -3.33
N PHE A 17 -7.27 0.40 -4.01
CA PHE A 17 -7.72 -0.58 -4.99
C PHE A 17 -8.51 0.11 -6.12
N TYR A 18 -8.57 -0.52 -7.28
CA TYR A 18 -9.39 -0.07 -8.41
C TYR A 18 -10.27 -1.20 -8.92
N LEU A 19 -11.37 -0.86 -9.60
CA LEU A 19 -12.22 -1.84 -10.25
C LEU A 19 -11.80 -2.00 -11.71
N GLU A 20 -11.46 -3.22 -12.10
CA GLU A 20 -11.15 -3.58 -13.47
C GLU A 20 -12.07 -4.73 -13.90
N ASN A 21 -12.89 -4.48 -14.93
CA ASN A 21 -13.83 -5.47 -15.46
C ASN A 21 -14.78 -6.08 -14.41
N GLY A 22 -15.19 -5.29 -13.41
CA GLY A 22 -16.04 -5.76 -12.30
C GLY A 22 -15.31 -6.56 -11.22
N CYS A 23 -13.99 -6.71 -11.33
CA CYS A 23 -13.14 -7.30 -10.29
C CYS A 23 -12.42 -6.21 -9.50
N VAL A 24 -12.31 -6.39 -8.18
CA VAL A 24 -11.52 -5.51 -7.32
C VAL A 24 -10.05 -5.89 -7.42
N VAL A 25 -9.24 -4.99 -7.96
CA VAL A 25 -7.79 -5.15 -8.07
C VAL A 25 -7.12 -4.31 -6.99
N PHE A 26 -6.61 -5.01 -5.98
CA PHE A 26 -5.81 -4.39 -4.93
C PHE A 26 -4.43 -4.01 -5.44
N THR A 27 -4.02 -2.77 -5.16
CA THR A 27 -2.67 -2.30 -5.48
C THR A 27 -1.67 -2.76 -4.41
N ALA A 28 -0.39 -2.55 -4.69
CA ALA A 28 0.67 -2.76 -3.71
C ALA A 28 0.49 -1.90 -2.45
N ALA A 29 -0.02 -0.67 -2.59
CA ALA A 29 -0.23 0.25 -1.47
C ALA A 29 -1.18 -0.32 -0.40
N CYS A 30 -2.29 -0.95 -0.82
CA CYS A 30 -3.22 -1.61 0.10
C CYS A 30 -2.53 -2.71 0.92
N HIS A 31 -1.70 -3.50 0.25
CA HIS A 31 -0.93 -4.57 0.86
C HIS A 31 0.13 -4.03 1.84
N LEU A 32 0.77 -2.91 1.50
CA LEU A 32 1.74 -2.24 2.36
C LEU A 32 1.08 -1.64 3.61
N LYS A 33 -0.08 -0.99 3.47
CA LYS A 33 -0.85 -0.42 4.59
C LYS A 33 -1.32 -1.49 5.57
N ARG A 34 -1.68 -2.67 5.05
CA ARG A 34 -2.02 -3.86 5.84
C ARG A 34 -0.80 -4.57 6.46
N GLY A 35 0.39 -4.37 5.90
CA GLY A 35 1.63 -4.95 6.40
C GLY A 35 1.79 -6.48 6.23
N SER A 36 0.89 -7.14 5.49
CA SER A 36 0.99 -8.59 5.22
C SER A 36 0.26 -9.02 3.94
N CYS A 37 0.69 -10.15 3.37
CA CYS A 37 0.05 -10.79 2.23
C CYS A 37 -1.22 -11.55 2.66
N CYS A 38 -2.29 -11.45 1.86
CA CYS A 38 -3.58 -12.14 2.11
C CYS A 38 -3.64 -13.57 1.56
N GLY A 39 -2.68 -13.97 0.72
CA GLY A 39 -2.70 -15.30 0.09
C GLY A 39 -3.81 -15.55 -0.95
N SER A 40 -4.56 -14.52 -1.37
CA SER A 40 -5.72 -14.67 -2.27
C SER A 40 -5.40 -14.67 -3.76
N GLY A 41 -4.13 -14.76 -4.18
CA GLY A 41 -3.79 -14.79 -5.61
C GLY A 41 -3.76 -13.42 -6.32
N CYS A 42 -3.49 -12.32 -5.61
CA CYS A 42 -3.48 -10.96 -6.18
C CYS A 42 -2.47 -10.80 -7.33
N ARG A 43 -2.86 -10.19 -8.45
CA ARG A 43 -1.96 -9.98 -9.61
C ARG A 43 -0.77 -9.07 -9.31
N HIS A 44 -0.99 -8.03 -8.49
CA HIS A 44 0.04 -7.05 -8.10
C HIS A 44 0.50 -7.23 -6.65
N CYS A 45 0.74 -8.48 -6.23
CA CYS A 45 1.25 -8.75 -4.89
C CYS A 45 2.67 -8.19 -4.74
N PRO A 46 2.91 -7.24 -3.82
CA PRO A 46 4.24 -6.67 -3.61
C PRO A 46 5.12 -7.56 -2.70
N TYR A 47 4.56 -8.61 -2.12
CA TYR A 47 5.22 -9.51 -1.19
C TYR A 47 5.86 -10.71 -1.89
N GLU A 48 6.99 -11.16 -1.37
CA GLU A 48 7.65 -12.41 -1.73
C GLU A 48 7.75 -13.34 -0.51
N PRO A 49 7.46 -14.65 -0.67
CA PRO A 49 6.94 -15.29 -1.87
C PRO A 49 5.47 -14.88 -2.17
N ARG A 50 5.16 -14.80 -3.46
CA ARG A 50 3.86 -14.29 -3.95
C ARG A 50 2.73 -15.19 -3.45
N HIS A 51 1.64 -14.57 -3.00
CA HIS A 51 0.43 -15.27 -2.53
C HIS A 51 0.62 -16.19 -1.31
N GLN A 52 1.65 -15.99 -0.50
CA GLN A 52 1.78 -16.68 0.77
C GLN A 52 1.08 -15.87 1.88
N LEU A 53 0.02 -16.42 2.47
CA LEU A 53 -0.68 -15.79 3.60
C LEU A 53 0.30 -15.46 4.73
N GLY A 54 0.31 -14.21 5.19
CA GLY A 54 1.20 -13.75 6.26
C GLY A 54 2.61 -13.36 5.83
N ALA A 55 2.93 -13.37 4.53
CA ALA A 55 4.21 -12.83 4.07
C ALA A 55 4.29 -11.31 4.31
N THR A 56 5.37 -10.86 4.95
CA THR A 56 5.64 -9.44 5.25
C THR A 56 6.84 -8.89 4.49
N THR A 57 7.53 -9.74 3.72
CA THR A 57 8.73 -9.39 2.96
C THR A 57 8.36 -8.79 1.61
N VAL A 58 8.56 -7.49 1.44
CA VAL A 58 8.23 -6.77 0.21
C VAL A 58 9.37 -6.92 -0.81
N ALA A 59 9.05 -7.41 -2.00
CA ALA A 59 9.98 -7.65 -3.12
C ALA A 59 10.79 -6.41 -3.54
N GLY A 60 10.23 -5.22 -3.29
CA GLY A 60 10.66 -3.99 -3.94
C GLY A 60 11.24 -2.91 -3.03
N ASN A 61 11.35 -3.12 -1.71
CA ASN A 61 11.86 -2.05 -0.85
C ASN A 61 13.31 -2.32 -0.43
N SER A 62 14.24 -1.93 -1.31
CA SER A 62 15.65 -1.76 -0.97
C SER A 62 15.83 -0.57 -0.03
N GLN A 63 15.25 -0.63 1.17
CA GLN A 63 15.65 0.24 2.27
C GLN A 63 16.63 -0.55 3.13
N LEU A 64 17.76 -0.94 2.51
CA LEU A 64 18.96 -1.24 3.26
C LEU A 64 19.35 0.07 3.96
N PRO A 65 19.35 0.14 5.30
CA PRO A 65 19.86 1.31 5.99
C PRO A 65 21.32 1.47 5.57
N ALA A 66 21.67 2.66 5.10
CA ALA A 66 23.05 3.06 4.85
C ALA A 66 23.89 2.84 6.11
N ARG A 67 24.56 1.69 6.20
CA ARG A 67 25.68 1.38 7.09
C ARG A 67 26.34 0.15 6.48
N ARG A 68 27.62 0.12 6.18
CA ARG A 68 28.74 0.52 7.04
C ARG A 68 29.84 1.10 6.17
N SER A 69 30.30 2.30 6.51
CA SER A 69 31.63 2.77 6.17
C SER A 69 32.67 1.72 6.59
N ALA A 70 33.60 1.42 5.70
CA ALA A 70 34.88 0.79 6.00
C ALA A 70 35.95 1.59 5.25
#